data_AF-A0A1J5FVI0-F1
#
_entry.id   AF-A0A1J5FVI0-F1
#
_cell.length_a   1.000
_cell.length_b   1.000
_cell.length_c   1.000
_cell.angle_alpha   90.00
_cell.angle_beta   90.00
_cell.angle_gamma   90.00
#
_symmetry.space_group_name_H-M   'P 1'
#
loop_
_entity.id
_entity.type
_entity.pdbx_description
1 polymer ?
#
loop_
_entity_poly.entity_id
_entity_poly.type
_entity_poly.pdbx_seq_one_letter_code
_entity_poly.pdbx_strand_id
1 'polypeptide(L)'
;MKVLLGRQLDKSKLAQGLPLNAMYYNKTGWWSYWTNDAGIVDDGEIKYIISCFTPIPEKEALPIMKELSAKVYALMKWRSRN
;
A
#
# COMPACT_ATOMS: atom_id res chain seq x y z
N MET A 1 -11.96 23.58 2.83
CA MET A 1 -10.71 23.83 2.10
C MET A 1 -9.53 23.22 2.88
N LYS A 2 -9.15 21.96 2.60
CA LYS A 2 -8.00 21.22 3.20
C LYS A 2 -7.37 20.23 2.19
N VAL A 3 -7.41 20.53 0.90
CA VAL A 3 -7.21 19.51 -0.16
C VAL A 3 -5.72 19.33 -0.55
N LEU A 4 -4.84 20.25 -0.15
CA LEU A 4 -3.41 20.21 -0.51
C LEU A 4 -2.55 19.33 0.42
N LEU A 5 -2.99 19.09 1.66
CA LEU A 5 -2.29 18.24 2.66
C LEU A 5 -2.90 16.84 2.81
N GLY A 6 -4.03 16.55 2.16
CA GLY A 6 -4.73 15.26 2.24
C GLY A 6 -4.35 14.27 1.14
N ARG A 7 -3.27 14.51 0.40
CA ARG A 7 -2.77 13.59 -0.63
C ARG A 7 -1.75 12.65 -0.02
N GLN A 8 -1.68 11.43 -0.54
CA GLN A 8 -0.66 10.47 -0.16
C GLN A 8 0.74 11.02 -0.51
N LEU A 9 1.52 11.39 0.51
CA LEU A 9 2.88 11.87 0.36
C LEU A 9 3.88 10.72 0.26
N ASP A 10 3.65 9.62 0.98
CA ASP A 10 4.47 8.43 0.91
C ASP A 10 4.13 7.61 -0.35
N LYS A 11 5.10 7.51 -1.26
CA LYS A 11 5.03 6.72 -2.49
C LYS A 11 6.01 5.55 -2.48
N SER A 12 6.35 5.03 -1.31
CA SER A 12 7.21 3.86 -1.13
C SER A 12 6.41 2.56 -1.01
N LYS A 13 7.07 1.41 -1.25
CA LYS A 13 6.56 0.06 -0.94
C LYS A 13 5.13 -0.18 -1.43
N LEU A 14 4.18 -0.55 -0.55
CA LEU A 14 2.81 -0.88 -0.95
C LEU A 14 2.07 0.33 -1.52
N ALA A 15 2.43 1.56 -1.13
CA ALA A 15 1.82 2.77 -1.66
C ALA A 15 2.00 2.92 -3.19
N GLN A 16 3.05 2.32 -3.77
CA GLN A 16 3.32 2.39 -5.21
C GLN A 16 2.30 1.66 -6.08
N GLY A 17 1.59 0.69 -5.51
CA GLY A 17 0.57 -0.09 -6.22
C GLY A 17 -0.84 0.45 -6.06
N LEU A 18 -1.04 1.47 -5.22
CA LEU A 18 -2.36 2.05 -4.94
C LEU A 18 -2.71 3.15 -5.95
N PRO A 19 -4.01 3.38 -6.23
CA PRO A 19 -4.43 4.46 -7.10
C PRO A 19 -4.18 5.83 -6.45
N LEU A 20 -4.10 6.88 -7.27
CA LEU A 20 -3.74 8.24 -6.81
C LEU A 20 -4.72 8.85 -5.80
N ASN A 21 -5.96 8.38 -5.77
CA ASN A 21 -6.99 8.85 -4.84
C ASN A 21 -7.01 8.07 -3.51
N ALA A 22 -6.25 6.98 -3.39
CA ALA A 22 -6.17 6.22 -2.13
C ALA A 22 -5.22 6.90 -1.13
N MET A 23 -5.65 6.98 0.11
CA MET A 23 -4.81 7.27 1.26
C MET A 23 -4.31 5.96 1.88
N TYR A 24 -3.02 5.91 2.19
CA TYR A 24 -2.40 4.77 2.82
C TYR A 24 -1.64 5.19 4.08
N TYR A 25 -2.26 4.92 5.23
CA TYR A 25 -1.74 5.22 6.56
C TYR A 25 -0.87 4.06 7.02
N ASN A 26 0.45 4.20 6.89
CA ASN A 26 1.35 3.05 6.98
C ASN A 26 2.52 3.22 7.93
N LYS A 27 3.10 2.07 8.30
CA LYS A 27 4.40 1.96 8.94
C LYS A 27 5.26 0.99 8.14
N THR A 28 6.35 1.54 7.60
CA THR A 28 7.36 0.77 6.89
C THR A 28 8.46 0.29 7.83
N GLY A 29 9.15 -0.78 7.44
CA GLY A 29 10.39 -1.23 8.06
C GLY A 29 11.28 -2.02 7.09
N TRP A 30 12.57 -2.05 7.37
CA TRP A 30 13.54 -2.84 6.63
C TRP A 30 14.71 -3.17 7.55
N TRP A 31 15.29 -4.35 7.40
CA TRP A 31 16.51 -4.75 8.10
C TRP A 31 17.19 -5.89 7.35
N SER A 32 18.41 -5.68 6.87
CA SER A 32 19.20 -6.70 6.16
C SER A 32 18.40 -7.42 5.06
N TYR A 33 17.94 -8.63 5.32
CA TYR A 33 17.15 -9.49 4.44
C TYR A 33 15.63 -9.42 4.69
N TRP A 34 15.14 -8.42 5.41
CA TRP A 34 13.70 -8.22 5.65
C TRP A 34 13.25 -6.86 5.13
N THR A 35 12.08 -6.87 4.47
CA THR A 35 11.35 -5.67 4.10
C THR A 35 9.89 -5.86 4.48
N ASN A 36 9.30 -4.84 5.12
CA ASN A 36 7.89 -4.87 5.48
C ASN A 36 7.22 -3.50 5.32
N ASP A 37 5.91 -3.57 5.19
CA ASP A 37 4.99 -2.44 5.14
C ASP A 37 3.62 -2.90 5.62
N ALA A 38 3.02 -2.14 6.52
CA ALA A 38 1.71 -2.43 7.09
C ALA A 38 0.92 -1.14 7.28
N GLY A 39 -0.37 -1.16 6.96
CA GLY A 39 -1.18 0.05 7.05
C GLY A 39 -2.63 -0.13 6.68
N ILE A 40 -3.34 0.98 6.74
CA ILE A 40 -4.77 1.11 6.39
C ILE A 40 -4.87 1.80 5.05
N VAL A 41 -5.58 1.19 4.11
CA VAL A 41 -5.94 1.79 2.82
C VAL A 41 -7.37 2.34 2.92
N ASP A 42 -7.57 3.57 2.47
CA ASP A 42 -8.86 4.25 2.36
C ASP A 42 -8.91 5.06 1.05
N ASP A 43 -9.76 4.69 0.11
CA ASP A 43 -9.95 5.45 -1.14
C ASP A 43 -11.29 6.21 -1.21
N GLY A 44 -12.02 6.25 -0.09
CA GLY A 44 -13.36 6.82 0.02
C GLY A 44 -14.50 5.81 -0.22
N GLU A 45 -14.26 4.71 -0.94
CA GLU A 45 -15.25 3.66 -1.21
C GLU A 45 -14.90 2.35 -0.50
N ILE A 46 -13.63 1.93 -0.61
CA ILE A 46 -13.12 0.72 0.00
C ILE A 46 -12.10 1.05 1.09
N LYS A 47 -12.19 0.28 2.18
CA LYS A 47 -11.31 0.38 3.34
C LYS A 47 -10.84 -0.99 3.75
N TYR A 48 -9.53 -1.14 3.91
CA TYR A 48 -8.95 -2.40 4.35
C TYR A 48 -7.59 -2.21 5.00
N ILE A 49 -7.19 -3.22 5.76
CA ILE A 49 -5.86 -3.29 6.36
C ILE A 49 -5.04 -4.29 5.55
N ILE A 50 -3.80 -3.91 5.24
CA ILE A 50 -2.83 -4.79 4.60
C ILE A 50 -1.55 -4.81 5.43
N SER A 51 -0.96 -5.99 5.56
CA SER A 51 0.34 -6.18 6.19
C SER A 51 1.16 -7.15 5.36
N CYS A 52 2.33 -6.69 4.90
CA CYS A 52 3.22 -7.47 4.05
C CYS A 52 4.60 -7.54 4.71
N PHE A 53 5.09 -8.77 4.90
CA PHE A 53 6.42 -9.06 5.40
C PHE A 53 7.10 -10.00 4.41
N THR A 54 8.26 -9.60 3.92
CA THR A 54 9.02 -10.39 2.94
C THR A 54 10.46 -10.59 3.42
N PRO A 55 10.99 -11.82 3.44
CA PRO A 55 12.37 -12.11 3.80
C PRO A 55 13.31 -11.90 2.60
N ILE A 56 13.21 -10.73 1.97
CA ILE A 56 14.10 -10.30 0.89
C ILE A 56 14.53 -8.83 1.08
N PRO A 57 15.70 -8.43 0.56
CA PRO A 57 16.18 -7.05 0.62
C PRO A 57 15.24 -6.07 -0.10
N GLU A 58 15.25 -4.81 0.34
CA GLU A 58 14.29 -3.78 -0.11
C GLU A 58 14.29 -3.59 -1.64
N LYS A 59 15.47 -3.61 -2.26
CA LYS A 59 15.60 -3.44 -3.72
C LYS A 59 14.81 -4.49 -4.52
N GLU A 60 14.75 -5.72 -4.02
CA GLU A 60 13.99 -6.82 -4.64
C GLU A 60 12.52 -6.78 -4.23
N ALA A 61 12.23 -6.38 -2.99
CA ALA A 61 10.87 -6.28 -2.46
C ALA A 61 10.02 -5.20 -3.14
N LEU A 62 10.60 -4.05 -3.48
CA LEU A 62 9.85 -2.90 -4.03
C LEU A 62 8.97 -3.23 -5.25
N PRO A 63 9.50 -3.83 -6.35
CA PRO A 63 8.66 -4.17 -7.50
C PRO A 63 7.58 -5.20 -7.16
N ILE A 64 7.88 -6.15 -6.27
CA ILE A 64 6.93 -7.18 -5.82
C ILE A 64 5.80 -6.55 -5.00
N MET A 65 6.14 -5.68 -4.03
CA MET A 65 5.17 -5.00 -3.17
C MET A 65 4.26 -4.07 -3.98
N LYS A 66 4.79 -3.40 -5.01
CA LYS A 66 3.98 -2.60 -5.94
C LYS A 66 2.94 -3.47 -6.64
N GLU A 67 3.35 -4.58 -7.24
CA GLU A 67 2.45 -5.48 -7.97
C GLU A 67 1.42 -6.14 -7.03
N LEU A 68 1.88 -6.61 -5.87
CA LEU A 68 1.03 -7.21 -4.84
C LEU A 68 -0.05 -6.23 -4.38
N SER A 69 0.32 -4.99 -4.07
CA SER A 69 -0.60 -3.96 -3.61
C SER A 69 -1.68 -3.66 -4.66
N ALA A 70 -1.30 -3.56 -5.95
CA ALA A 70 -2.25 -3.37 -7.03
C ALA A 70 -3.24 -4.54 -7.16
N LYS A 71 -2.74 -5.78 -7.06
CA LYS A 71 -3.58 -7.01 -7.10
C LYS A 71 -4.55 -7.08 -5.91
N VAL A 72 -4.07 -6.77 -4.71
CA VAL A 72 -4.92 -6.75 -3.51
C VAL A 72 -5.97 -5.65 -3.61
N TYR A 73 -5.60 -4.44 -4.03
CA TYR A 73 -6.57 -3.35 -4.23
C TYR A 73 -7.68 -3.77 -5.22
N ALA A 74 -7.31 -4.37 -6.36
CA ALA A 74 -8.28 -4.87 -7.34
C ALA A 74 -9.22 -5.94 -6.75
N LEU A 75 -8.68 -6.87 -5.98
CA LEU A 75 -9.47 -7.90 -5.27
C LEU A 75 -10.44 -7.26 -4.27
N MET A 76 -9.98 -6.31 -3.46
CA MET A 76 -10.83 -5.65 -2.46
C MET A 76 -11.93 -4.81 -3.09
N LYS A 77 -11.64 -4.16 -4.22
CA LYS A 77 -12.62 -3.41 -5.02
C LYS A 77 -13.65 -4.33 -5.68
N TRP A 78 -13.23 -5.49 -6.17
CA TRP A 78 -14.16 -6.50 -6.69
C TRP A 78 -15.08 -7.02 -5.58
N ARG A 79 -14.52 -7.32 -4.41
CA ARG A 79 -15.28 -7.79 -3.23
C ARG A 79 -16.26 -6.75 -2.68
N SER A 80 -16.01 -5.45 -2.82
CA SER A 80 -16.96 -4.45 -2.33
C SER A 80 -18.17 -4.27 -3.26
N ARG A 81 -18.09 -4.79 -4.49
CA ARG A 81 -19.11 -4.66 -5.54
C ARG A 81 -19.97 -5.91 -5.71
N ASN A 82 -19.58 -7.03 -5.10
CA ASN A 82 -20.26 -8.33 -5.15
C ASN A 82 -20.54 -8.80 -3.72
#